data_AF-A0A1Q3MFY3-F1
#
_entry.id   AF-A0A1Q3MFY3-F1
#
_cell.length_a   1.000
_cell.length_b   1.000
_cell.length_c   1.000
_cell.angle_alpha   90.00
_cell.angle_beta   90.00
_cell.angle_gamma   90.00
#
_symmetry.space_group_name_H-M   'P 1'
#
loop_
_entity.id
_entity.type
_entity.pdbx_description
1 polymer ?
#
loop_
_entity_poly.entity_id
_entity_poly.type
_entity_poly.pdbx_seq_one_letter_code
_entity_poly.pdbx_strand_id
1 'polypeptide(L)'
;MLRLVKFIVVFSLILPFAVAPAQGLDSLFQDPKHPAKIKPGDLPDNMRAVKITLSKGGGDIFSMMMSPFALLGTLFGGMSSVAGGGEEGGDDQAAMRFFEMMSVSWTNGETVQMWNQTYLVTYAVQIELTSIVKSKTPPDISKMDLSLTLVNTQDIVTIVPRPDITKADWLKPGPAGNGASERALGAAEKTASLSNLKQLSLAAIMYSTDYDDIFPYVQSTNGAFEVMQPYFKNREITKATNPGTQYRLNMAIAGVESTSVENPSAMPLFFESREWPDGTRGVAFCDGHAKFVSRDEWAQLEAWLTAKLPKVGRPLPATLGANWKSG
;
A
#
# COMPACT_ATOMS: atom_id res chain seq x y z
N MET A 1 -12.20 39.70 37.46
CA MET A 1 -12.56 38.27 37.27
C MET A 1 -12.96 38.06 35.81
N LEU A 2 -11.99 37.75 34.94
CA LEU A 2 -12.25 37.32 33.56
C LEU A 2 -12.12 35.79 33.51
N ARG A 3 -13.18 35.07 33.11
CA ARG A 3 -13.12 33.62 32.89
C ARG A 3 -12.57 33.35 31.50
N LEU A 4 -11.42 32.70 31.46
CA LEU A 4 -10.75 32.18 30.27
C LEU A 4 -11.49 30.92 29.79
N VAL A 5 -12.20 31.00 28.66
CA VAL A 5 -12.82 29.84 28.01
C VAL A 5 -11.75 29.19 27.12
N LYS A 6 -11.31 27.99 27.48
CA LYS A 6 -10.38 27.18 26.66
C LYS A 6 -11.15 26.58 25.48
N PHE A 7 -10.89 27.10 24.28
CA PHE A 7 -11.25 26.43 23.03
C PHE A 7 -10.27 25.29 22.77
N ILE A 8 -10.76 24.05 22.79
CA ILE A 8 -10.02 22.89 22.28
C ILE A 8 -10.29 22.83 20.78
N VAL A 9 -9.28 23.16 19.98
CA VAL A 9 -9.31 23.02 18.53
C VAL A 9 -8.83 21.62 18.19
N VAL A 10 -9.74 20.74 17.77
CA VAL A 10 -9.42 19.43 17.19
C VAL A 10 -9.26 19.62 15.68
N PHE A 11 -8.02 19.67 15.21
CA PHE A 11 -7.70 19.52 13.78
C PHE A 11 -7.51 18.02 13.50
N SER A 12 -8.54 17.36 12.99
CA SER A 12 -8.40 16.09 12.27
C SER A 12 -8.58 16.40 10.78
N LEU A 13 -7.77 15.77 9.92
CA LEU A 13 -7.83 15.93 8.46
C LEU A 13 -9.26 15.58 7.97
N ILE A 14 -10.06 16.59 7.67
CA ILE A 14 -11.40 16.44 7.10
C ILE A 14 -11.24 16.42 5.58
N LEU A 15 -11.73 15.35 4.95
CA LEU A 15 -12.02 15.29 3.50
C LEU A 15 -12.89 16.51 3.08
N PRO A 16 -12.89 16.92 1.81
CA PRO A 16 -13.56 18.16 1.39
C PRO A 16 -15.08 17.95 1.36
N PHE A 17 -15.74 18.15 2.49
CA PHE A 17 -17.19 18.31 2.56
C PHE A 17 -17.51 19.58 3.34
N ALA A 18 -18.44 20.36 2.78
CA ALA A 18 -18.86 21.66 3.29
C ALA A 18 -19.29 21.58 4.75
N VAL A 19 -18.70 22.42 5.60
CA VAL A 19 -19.05 22.58 7.01
C VAL A 19 -20.39 23.33 7.07
N ALA A 20 -21.48 22.58 7.29
CA ALA A 20 -22.78 23.12 7.68
C ALA A 20 -22.77 23.50 9.18
N PRO A 21 -23.65 24.43 9.64
CA PRO A 21 -23.65 24.90 11.02
C PRO A 21 -23.88 23.77 12.05
N ALA A 22 -23.06 23.76 13.10
CA ALA A 22 -22.90 22.68 14.08
C ALA A 22 -24.14 22.28 14.91
N GLN A 23 -25.27 23.00 14.81
CA GLN A 23 -26.41 22.89 15.73
C GLN A 23 -27.23 21.59 15.64
N GLY A 24 -26.92 20.66 14.73
CA GLY A 24 -27.58 19.35 14.65
C GLY A 24 -26.73 18.15 15.08
N LEU A 25 -25.41 18.31 15.12
CA LEU A 25 -24.49 17.21 15.44
C LEU A 25 -24.36 17.00 16.95
N ASP A 26 -24.34 18.09 17.72
CA ASP A 26 -24.15 18.03 19.17
C ASP A 26 -25.27 17.25 19.88
N SER A 27 -26.52 17.38 19.43
CA SER A 27 -27.65 16.65 20.01
C SER A 27 -27.58 15.15 19.72
N LEU A 28 -27.08 14.75 18.55
CA LEU A 28 -26.88 13.35 18.21
C LEU A 28 -25.72 12.74 19.01
N PHE A 29 -24.62 13.47 19.19
CA PHE A 29 -23.49 13.02 20.00
C PHE A 29 -23.78 13.01 21.51
N GLN A 30 -24.84 13.69 21.94
CA GLN A 30 -25.35 13.66 23.30
C GLN A 30 -26.45 12.61 23.51
N ASP A 31 -26.98 11.99 22.45
CA ASP A 31 -27.98 10.93 22.56
C ASP A 31 -27.33 9.68 23.18
N PRO A 32 -27.77 9.22 24.37
CA PRO A 32 -27.25 8.01 24.99
C PRO A 32 -27.43 6.75 24.11
N LYS A 33 -28.35 6.78 23.15
CA LYS A 33 -28.56 5.68 22.20
C LYS A 33 -27.49 5.58 21.13
N HIS A 34 -26.80 6.69 20.83
CA HIS A 34 -25.80 6.77 19.76
C HIS A 34 -24.50 7.35 20.29
N PRO A 35 -23.82 6.66 21.23
CA PRO A 35 -22.55 7.16 21.76
C PRO A 35 -21.55 7.38 20.63
N ALA A 36 -20.78 8.47 20.70
CA ALA A 36 -19.79 8.81 19.68
C ALA A 36 -18.71 7.73 19.50
N LYS A 37 -18.42 6.99 20.57
CA LYS A 37 -17.50 5.84 20.59
C LYS A 37 -18.12 4.70 21.38
N ILE A 38 -17.89 3.47 20.95
CA ILE A 38 -18.35 2.25 21.63
C ILE A 38 -17.25 1.19 21.60
N LYS A 39 -17.07 0.45 22.70
CA LYS A 39 -16.17 -0.71 22.69
C LYS A 39 -16.81 -1.82 21.82
N PRO A 40 -16.03 -2.64 21.10
CA PRO A 40 -16.58 -3.79 20.38
C PRO A 40 -17.39 -4.73 21.29
N GLY A 41 -17.00 -4.87 22.55
CA GLY A 41 -17.71 -5.68 23.55
C GLY A 41 -19.07 -5.10 23.98
N ASP A 42 -19.26 -3.79 23.83
CA ASP A 42 -20.47 -3.08 24.25
C ASP A 42 -21.47 -2.90 23.10
N LEU A 43 -21.14 -3.35 21.88
CA LEU A 43 -22.06 -3.32 20.75
C LEU A 43 -23.38 -4.06 21.10
N PRO A 44 -24.55 -3.47 20.84
CA PRO A 44 -25.83 -4.15 21.02
C PRO A 44 -25.92 -5.44 20.20
N ASP A 45 -26.57 -6.47 20.75
CA ASP A 45 -26.65 -7.81 20.12
C ASP A 45 -27.42 -7.82 18.79
N ASN A 46 -28.23 -6.79 18.51
CA ASN A 46 -28.95 -6.64 17.24
C ASN A 46 -28.12 -5.99 16.13
N MET A 47 -26.91 -5.49 16.42
CA MET A 47 -26.02 -4.97 15.39
C MET A 47 -25.38 -6.10 14.58
N ARG A 48 -25.26 -5.88 13.28
CA ARG A 48 -24.69 -6.84 12.33
C ARG A 48 -23.53 -6.19 11.59
N ALA A 49 -22.50 -6.99 11.34
CA ALA A 49 -21.41 -6.63 10.46
C ALA A 49 -21.91 -6.53 9.01
N VAL A 50 -21.59 -5.42 8.36
CA VAL A 50 -21.91 -5.15 6.96
C VAL A 50 -20.72 -4.51 6.27
N LYS A 51 -20.60 -4.75 4.96
CA LYS A 51 -19.72 -4.01 4.06
C LYS A 51 -20.57 -3.01 3.29
N ILE A 52 -20.18 -1.73 3.29
CA ILE A 52 -20.96 -0.65 2.67
C ILE A 52 -20.18 -0.04 1.49
N THR A 53 -20.82 -0.05 0.32
CA THR A 53 -20.33 0.52 -0.95
C THR A 53 -20.92 1.88 -1.23
N LEU A 54 -20.10 2.88 -1.58
CA LEU A 54 -20.57 4.24 -1.86
C LEU A 54 -20.39 4.64 -3.34
N SER A 55 -21.29 5.50 -3.84
CA SER A 55 -21.36 5.90 -5.25
C SER A 55 -20.34 6.98 -5.62
N LYS A 56 -20.13 7.96 -4.74
CA LYS A 56 -19.22 9.10 -4.95
C LYS A 56 -17.78 8.80 -4.52
N GLY A 57 -17.12 7.83 -5.15
CA GLY A 57 -15.72 7.51 -4.83
C GLY A 57 -15.21 6.14 -5.32
N GLY A 58 -15.98 5.47 -6.19
CA GLY A 58 -15.50 4.30 -6.93
C GLY A 58 -15.37 2.99 -6.14
N GLY A 59 -15.97 2.86 -4.95
CA GLY A 59 -16.07 1.58 -4.24
C GLY A 59 -16.51 1.69 -2.76
N ASP A 60 -16.21 0.67 -1.94
CA ASP A 60 -16.50 0.61 -0.50
C ASP A 60 -16.07 1.85 0.29
N ILE A 61 -16.67 2.12 1.46
CA ILE A 61 -16.16 3.14 2.43
C ILE A 61 -14.65 2.95 2.63
N PHE A 62 -14.21 1.69 2.60
CA PHE A 62 -12.81 1.30 2.58
C PHE A 62 -12.07 1.66 1.29
N SER A 63 -12.67 1.55 0.09
CA SER A 63 -12.01 1.91 -1.17
C SER A 63 -11.70 3.40 -1.29
N MET A 64 -12.45 4.27 -0.62
CA MET A 64 -12.08 5.68 -0.48
C MET A 64 -10.84 5.87 0.39
N MET A 65 -10.64 4.98 1.38
CA MET A 65 -9.41 4.90 2.16
C MET A 65 -8.32 4.08 1.43
N MET A 66 -8.62 3.39 0.32
CA MET A 66 -7.66 2.59 -0.47
C MET A 66 -6.65 3.41 -1.28
N SER A 67 -6.75 4.73 -1.40
CA SER A 67 -5.59 5.50 -1.86
C SER A 67 -4.45 5.42 -0.81
N PRO A 68 -4.72 5.78 0.46
CA PRO A 68 -3.78 5.52 1.55
C PRO A 68 -3.66 4.06 1.97
N PHE A 69 -4.62 3.17 1.70
CA PHE A 69 -4.56 1.74 1.99
C PHE A 69 -4.03 0.87 0.84
N ALA A 70 -3.97 1.36 -0.39
CA ALA A 70 -3.07 0.80 -1.41
C ALA A 70 -1.64 1.21 -1.06
N LEU A 71 -1.43 2.45 -0.57
CA LEU A 71 -0.17 2.81 0.07
C LEU A 71 0.09 1.94 1.32
N LEU A 72 -0.94 1.64 2.12
CA LEU A 72 -0.80 0.79 3.29
C LEU A 72 -0.68 -0.70 2.95
N GLY A 73 -1.29 -1.17 1.87
CA GLY A 73 -1.11 -2.51 1.28
C GLY A 73 0.26 -2.62 0.62
N THR A 74 0.82 -1.52 0.09
CA THR A 74 2.25 -1.44 -0.20
C THR A 74 3.12 -1.37 1.06
N LEU A 75 2.58 -0.95 2.22
CA LEU A 75 3.25 -0.91 3.53
C LEU A 75 2.94 -2.10 4.46
N PHE A 76 2.10 -3.07 4.07
CA PHE A 76 1.71 -4.24 4.90
C PHE A 76 1.44 -5.53 4.10
N GLY A 77 1.60 -5.54 2.77
CA GLY A 77 1.52 -6.76 1.96
C GLY A 77 0.67 -6.58 0.69
N GLY A 78 1.34 -6.56 -0.47
CA GLY A 78 0.76 -6.42 -1.80
C GLY A 78 -0.07 -7.64 -2.19
N MET A 79 -1.39 -7.48 -2.15
CA MET A 79 -2.39 -8.51 -2.47
C MET A 79 -2.46 -8.95 -3.96
N SER A 80 -1.55 -8.54 -4.84
CA SER A 80 -1.72 -8.79 -6.29
C SER A 80 -0.90 -9.95 -6.88
N SER A 81 -0.32 -10.86 -6.08
CA SER A 81 0.48 -11.99 -6.61
C SER A 81 0.16 -13.38 -6.07
N VAL A 82 -1.01 -13.58 -5.45
CA VAL A 82 -1.46 -14.88 -4.91
C VAL A 82 -2.06 -15.78 -6.01
N ALA A 83 -1.25 -16.13 -7.02
CA ALA A 83 -1.57 -17.20 -7.96
C ALA A 83 -0.49 -18.30 -8.01
N GLY A 84 0.48 -18.28 -7.09
CA GLY A 84 1.49 -19.33 -6.93
C GLY A 84 1.24 -20.16 -5.67
N GLY A 85 0.77 -21.40 -5.85
CA GLY A 85 0.39 -22.32 -4.77
C GLY A 85 1.56 -22.86 -3.96
N GLY A 86 2.06 -22.08 -3.00
CA GLY A 86 2.88 -22.53 -1.88
C GLY A 86 2.10 -22.41 -0.57
N GLU A 87 2.30 -23.35 0.35
CA GLU A 87 1.58 -23.49 1.63
C GLU A 87 1.33 -22.15 2.34
N GLU A 88 0.05 -21.80 2.50
CA GLU A 88 -0.41 -20.59 3.18
C GLU A 88 0.02 -20.59 4.65
N GLY A 89 1.00 -19.75 4.99
CA GLY A 89 1.36 -19.47 6.37
C GLY A 89 0.25 -18.67 7.07
N GLY A 90 -0.16 -19.09 8.27
CA GLY A 90 -1.27 -18.49 9.03
C GLY A 90 -1.14 -16.99 9.41
N ASP A 91 -0.04 -16.33 9.07
CA ASP A 91 0.22 -14.92 9.37
C ASP A 91 -0.27 -13.99 8.25
N ASP A 92 -0.25 -14.42 6.99
CA ASP A 92 -0.88 -13.67 5.88
C ASP A 92 -2.39 -13.59 6.11
N GLN A 93 -2.98 -14.68 6.62
CA GLN A 93 -4.36 -14.69 7.07
C GLN A 93 -4.61 -13.65 8.18
N ALA A 94 -3.66 -13.37 9.07
CA ALA A 94 -3.86 -12.39 10.14
C ALA A 94 -3.89 -10.94 9.64
N ALA A 95 -2.97 -10.57 8.76
CA ALA A 95 -2.95 -9.24 8.14
C ALA A 95 -4.18 -9.03 7.24
N MET A 96 -4.52 -10.04 6.42
CA MET A 96 -5.73 -10.04 5.60
C MET A 96 -6.98 -9.91 6.45
N ARG A 97 -7.07 -10.67 7.55
CA ARG A 97 -8.19 -10.59 8.49
C ARG A 97 -8.27 -9.22 9.18
N PHE A 98 -7.13 -8.58 9.49
CA PHE A 98 -7.11 -7.19 9.99
C PHE A 98 -7.71 -6.22 8.97
N PHE A 99 -7.32 -6.29 7.70
CA PHE A 99 -7.88 -5.45 6.64
C PHE A 99 -9.36 -5.74 6.38
N GLU A 100 -9.74 -7.01 6.38
CA GLU A 100 -11.15 -7.41 6.27
C GLU A 100 -11.98 -6.83 7.41
N MET A 101 -11.49 -6.92 8.66
CA MET A 101 -12.18 -6.36 9.82
C MET A 101 -12.29 -4.83 9.73
N MET A 102 -11.26 -4.12 9.26
CA MET A 102 -11.36 -2.67 9.06
C MET A 102 -12.34 -2.23 7.98
N SER A 103 -12.64 -3.09 7.01
CA SER A 103 -13.62 -2.79 5.96
C SER A 103 -15.08 -2.94 6.41
N VAL A 104 -15.31 -3.44 7.64
CA VAL A 104 -16.63 -3.72 8.19
C VAL A 104 -17.15 -2.55 9.01
N SER A 105 -18.42 -2.24 8.80
CA SER A 105 -19.22 -1.40 9.67
C SER A 105 -20.26 -2.25 10.43
N TRP A 106 -20.59 -1.84 11.63
CA TRP A 106 -21.64 -2.45 12.45
C TRP A 106 -22.90 -1.58 12.41
N THR A 107 -24.06 -2.17 12.09
CA THR A 107 -25.33 -1.45 12.06
C THR A 107 -26.50 -2.37 12.42
N ASN A 108 -27.54 -1.79 13.01
CA ASN A 108 -28.85 -2.41 13.24
C ASN A 108 -29.88 -2.00 12.16
N GLY A 109 -29.48 -1.20 11.15
CA GLY A 109 -30.36 -0.66 10.12
C GLY A 109 -31.07 0.65 10.51
N GLU A 110 -30.79 1.20 11.69
CA GLU A 110 -31.37 2.45 12.15
C GLU A 110 -30.88 3.65 11.32
N THR A 111 -31.79 4.60 11.08
CA THR A 111 -31.50 5.80 10.32
C THR A 111 -31.88 7.05 11.10
N VAL A 112 -31.11 8.11 10.94
CA VAL A 112 -31.39 9.44 11.49
C VAL A 112 -31.59 10.44 10.37
N GLN A 113 -32.54 11.37 10.53
CA GLN A 113 -32.72 12.48 9.60
C GLN A 113 -31.93 13.70 10.08
N MET A 114 -31.10 14.25 9.22
CA MET A 114 -30.36 15.49 9.46
C MET A 114 -30.32 16.30 8.18
N TRP A 115 -30.63 17.60 8.25
CA TRP A 115 -30.58 18.52 7.11
C TRP A 115 -31.34 18.01 5.86
N ASN A 116 -32.53 17.43 6.07
CA ASN A 116 -33.36 16.86 5.00
C ASN A 116 -32.70 15.71 4.22
N GLN A 117 -31.72 15.05 4.84
CA GLN A 117 -31.06 13.86 4.34
C GLN A 117 -31.19 12.74 5.37
N THR A 118 -31.28 11.50 4.88
CA THR A 118 -31.37 10.31 5.74
C THR A 118 -30.01 9.65 5.80
N TYR A 119 -29.52 9.43 7.01
CA TYR A 119 -28.22 8.81 7.28
C TYR A 119 -28.43 7.47 7.99
N LEU A 120 -27.70 6.45 7.54
CA LEU A 120 -27.58 5.17 8.23
C LEU A 120 -26.61 5.31 9.40
N VAL A 121 -27.05 4.87 10.59
CA VAL A 121 -26.22 4.83 11.80
C VAL A 121 -25.32 3.60 11.75
N THR A 122 -24.02 3.82 11.77
CA THR A 122 -23.02 2.74 11.73
C THR A 122 -21.89 2.98 12.71
N TYR A 123 -21.20 1.91 13.11
CA TYR A 123 -20.00 1.95 13.94
C TYR A 123 -18.86 1.25 13.22
N ALA A 124 -17.74 1.94 13.04
CA ALA A 124 -16.57 1.41 12.34
C ALA A 124 -15.28 1.80 13.06
N VAL A 125 -14.20 1.06 12.82
CA VAL A 125 -12.88 1.45 13.32
C VAL A 125 -12.44 2.71 12.59
N GLN A 126 -12.06 3.74 13.35
CA GLN A 126 -11.34 4.86 12.81
C GLN A 126 -9.89 4.75 13.23
N ILE A 127 -9.03 4.37 12.27
CA ILE A 127 -7.60 4.39 12.50
C ILE A 127 -7.00 5.67 11.92
N GLU A 128 -6.26 6.38 12.76
CA GLU A 128 -5.41 7.46 12.29
C GLU A 128 -4.22 6.85 11.53
N LEU A 129 -4.19 6.98 10.21
CA LEU A 129 -3.18 6.34 9.36
C LEU A 129 -1.74 6.62 9.81
N THR A 130 -1.51 7.85 10.30
CA THR A 130 -0.23 8.32 10.87
C THR A 130 0.24 7.46 12.05
N SER A 131 -0.69 6.92 12.85
CA SER A 131 -0.39 6.05 13.98
C SER A 131 0.07 4.67 13.52
N ILE A 132 -0.57 4.12 12.46
CA ILE A 132 -0.18 2.83 11.88
C ILE A 132 1.21 2.92 11.25
N VAL A 133 1.47 3.97 10.47
CA VAL A 133 2.77 4.16 9.81
C VAL A 133 3.91 4.27 10.82
N LYS A 134 3.64 4.78 12.03
CA LYS A 134 4.62 4.87 13.11
C LYS A 134 4.76 3.56 13.91
N SER A 135 3.70 2.75 14.00
CA SER A 135 3.73 1.49 14.73
C SER A 135 4.20 0.35 13.81
N LYS A 136 5.36 -0.25 14.11
CA LYS A 136 5.86 -1.44 13.41
C LYS A 136 4.99 -2.70 13.60
N THR A 137 4.00 -2.62 14.48
CA THR A 137 3.08 -3.71 14.82
C THR A 137 1.66 -3.29 14.44
N PRO A 138 0.88 -4.17 13.76
CA PRO A 138 -0.55 -3.94 13.58
C PRO A 138 -1.21 -3.69 14.95
N PRO A 139 -2.05 -2.67 15.07
CA PRO A 139 -2.64 -2.34 16.34
C PRO A 139 -3.74 -3.36 16.70
N ASP A 140 -3.86 -3.65 17.99
CA ASP A 140 -4.80 -4.64 18.51
C ASP A 140 -6.24 -4.12 18.40
N ILE A 141 -6.94 -4.55 17.34
CA ILE A 141 -8.31 -4.12 17.02
C ILE A 141 -9.32 -4.46 18.12
N SER A 142 -9.04 -5.46 18.96
CA SER A 142 -9.92 -5.84 20.08
C SER A 142 -9.95 -4.76 21.16
N LYS A 143 -8.92 -3.91 21.19
CA LYS A 143 -8.78 -2.79 22.13
C LYS A 143 -9.21 -1.45 21.54
N MET A 144 -9.50 -1.40 20.24
CA MET A 144 -9.91 -0.16 19.58
C MET A 144 -11.37 0.15 19.85
N ASP A 145 -11.67 1.43 20.08
CA ASP A 145 -13.04 1.90 20.11
C ASP A 145 -13.57 2.02 18.67
N LEU A 146 -14.83 1.66 18.47
CA LEU A 146 -15.55 1.91 17.23
C LEU A 146 -16.16 3.31 17.30
N SER A 147 -15.96 4.11 16.26
CA SER A 147 -16.52 5.45 16.16
C SER A 147 -17.85 5.43 15.41
N LEU A 148 -18.81 6.21 15.92
CA LEU A 148 -20.07 6.50 15.23
C LEU A 148 -19.76 7.14 13.86
N THR A 149 -20.29 6.54 12.81
CA THR A 149 -20.17 6.98 11.42
C THR A 149 -21.55 7.05 10.79
N LEU A 150 -21.90 8.21 10.24
CA LEU A 150 -23.19 8.47 9.62
C LEU A 150 -23.02 8.42 8.10
N VAL A 151 -23.66 7.44 7.47
CA VAL A 151 -23.52 7.20 6.04
C VAL A 151 -24.77 7.71 5.33
N ASN A 152 -24.62 8.68 4.42
CA ASN A 152 -25.77 9.17 3.66
C ASN A 152 -26.36 8.05 2.82
N THR A 153 -27.64 7.73 3.04
CA THR A 153 -28.33 6.61 2.37
C THR A 153 -28.42 6.77 0.85
N GLN A 154 -28.39 8.00 0.32
CA GLN A 154 -28.40 8.25 -1.12
C GLN A 154 -27.05 7.96 -1.78
N ASP A 155 -25.96 7.99 -1.01
CA ASP A 155 -24.64 7.66 -1.52
C ASP A 155 -24.35 6.15 -1.43
N ILE A 156 -25.20 5.34 -0.78
CA ILE A 156 -25.01 3.89 -0.68
C ILE A 156 -25.41 3.18 -1.98
N VAL A 157 -24.48 2.41 -2.53
CA VAL A 157 -24.68 1.52 -3.70
C VAL A 157 -25.11 0.13 -3.24
N THR A 158 -24.36 -0.47 -2.32
CA THR A 158 -24.64 -1.82 -1.80
C THR A 158 -24.33 -1.91 -0.31
N ILE A 159 -25.12 -2.72 0.39
CA ILE A 159 -24.86 -3.16 1.77
C ILE A 159 -24.81 -4.68 1.73
N VAL A 160 -23.63 -5.25 1.97
CA VAL A 160 -23.41 -6.70 1.94
C VAL A 160 -23.25 -7.19 3.39
N PRO A 161 -24.21 -7.97 3.93
CA PRO A 161 -24.05 -8.58 5.25
C PRO A 161 -22.80 -9.47 5.34
N ARG A 162 -22.09 -9.40 6.47
CA ARG A 162 -20.90 -10.22 6.75
C ARG A 162 -21.15 -11.14 7.95
N PRO A 163 -21.99 -12.19 7.80
CA PRO A 163 -22.30 -13.12 8.89
C PRO A 163 -21.08 -13.93 9.36
N ASP A 164 -20.04 -13.98 8.53
CA ASP A 164 -18.74 -14.58 8.79
C ASP A 164 -17.90 -13.79 9.81
N ILE A 165 -18.24 -12.53 10.08
CA ILE A 165 -17.57 -11.68 11.07
C ILE A 165 -18.52 -11.46 12.24
N THR A 166 -18.26 -12.18 13.34
CA THR A 166 -19.07 -12.07 14.56
C THR A 166 -18.44 -11.11 15.57
N LYS A 167 -19.25 -10.61 16.52
CA LYS A 167 -18.77 -9.81 17.65
C LYS A 167 -17.70 -10.56 18.46
N ALA A 168 -17.87 -11.88 18.61
CA ALA A 168 -16.90 -12.74 19.28
C ALA A 168 -15.57 -12.83 18.51
N ASP A 169 -15.60 -12.83 17.17
CA ASP A 169 -14.38 -12.83 16.36
C ASP A 169 -13.58 -11.55 16.48
N TRP A 170 -14.28 -10.42 16.69
CA TRP A 170 -13.66 -9.12 16.92
C TRP A 170 -12.95 -9.01 18.28
N LEU A 171 -13.50 -9.68 19.30
CA LEU A 171 -12.96 -9.68 20.66
C LEU A 171 -11.80 -10.64 20.85
N LYS A 172 -11.57 -11.57 19.91
CA LYS A 172 -10.37 -12.41 19.96
C LYS A 172 -9.17 -11.47 19.78
N PRO A 173 -8.20 -11.46 20.72
CA PRO A 173 -6.96 -10.75 20.48
C PRO A 173 -6.41 -11.26 19.14
N GLY A 174 -6.07 -10.34 18.24
CA GLY A 174 -5.36 -10.71 17.02
C GLY A 174 -4.12 -11.54 17.38
N PRO A 175 -3.52 -12.30 16.46
CA PRO A 175 -2.29 -13.05 16.75
C PRO A 175 -1.17 -12.06 17.07
N ALA A 176 -1.11 -11.65 18.34
CA ALA A 176 -0.16 -10.72 18.93
C ALA A 176 1.15 -11.46 19.24
N GLY A 177 1.54 -12.39 18.36
CA GLY A 177 2.85 -13.01 18.37
C GLY A 177 3.83 -12.11 17.65
N ASN A 178 5.02 -11.93 18.22
CA ASN A 178 6.11 -11.12 17.64
C ASN A 178 6.44 -11.48 16.17
N GLY A 179 6.10 -12.70 15.72
CA GLY A 179 6.35 -13.15 14.33
C GLY A 179 5.42 -12.55 13.26
N ALA A 180 4.16 -12.24 13.58
CA ALA A 180 3.21 -11.74 12.58
C ALA A 180 3.55 -10.30 12.14
N SER A 181 4.06 -9.49 13.07
CA SER A 181 4.56 -8.14 12.81
C SER A 181 5.80 -8.15 11.92
N GLU A 182 6.77 -9.02 12.19
CA GLU A 182 8.00 -9.12 11.39
C GLU A 182 7.71 -9.63 9.97
N ARG A 183 6.78 -10.57 9.80
CA ARG A 183 6.39 -11.07 8.47
C ARG A 183 5.54 -10.07 7.69
N ALA A 184 4.60 -9.37 8.34
CA ALA A 184 3.85 -8.29 7.71
C ALA A 184 4.76 -7.14 7.26
N LEU A 185 5.77 -6.80 8.07
CA LEU A 185 6.82 -5.85 7.68
C LEU A 185 7.63 -6.39 6.50
N GLY A 186 7.98 -7.67 6.47
CA GLY A 186 8.64 -8.29 5.32
C GLY A 186 7.79 -8.22 4.04
N ALA A 187 6.49 -8.48 4.13
CA ALA A 187 5.57 -8.42 2.98
C ALA A 187 5.40 -6.97 2.46
N ALA A 188 5.34 -6.01 3.37
CA ALA A 188 5.37 -4.58 3.07
C ALA A 188 6.63 -4.18 2.31
N GLU A 189 7.79 -4.50 2.88
CA GLU A 189 9.08 -4.18 2.31
C GLU A 189 9.23 -4.80 0.92
N LYS A 190 8.78 -6.05 0.73
CA LYS A 190 8.74 -6.70 -0.59
C LYS A 190 7.87 -5.97 -1.59
N THR A 191 6.69 -5.53 -1.18
CA THR A 191 5.76 -4.82 -2.06
C THR A 191 6.32 -3.46 -2.46
N ALA A 192 6.89 -2.74 -1.50
CA ALA A 192 7.63 -1.51 -1.76
C ALA A 192 8.82 -1.74 -2.69
N SER A 193 9.58 -2.84 -2.51
CA SER A 193 10.68 -3.19 -3.40
C SER A 193 10.23 -3.38 -4.84
N LEU A 194 9.15 -4.16 -5.02
CA LEU A 194 8.58 -4.44 -6.32
C LEU A 194 8.05 -3.16 -7.00
N SER A 195 7.43 -2.27 -6.23
CA SER A 195 6.98 -0.96 -6.72
C SER A 195 8.16 -0.08 -7.15
N ASN A 196 9.23 -0.04 -6.36
CA ASN A 196 10.45 0.70 -6.71
C ASN A 196 11.09 0.15 -8.00
N LEU A 197 11.20 -1.18 -8.12
CA LEU A 197 11.70 -1.86 -9.31
C LEU A 197 10.89 -1.53 -10.57
N LYS A 198 9.55 -1.52 -10.48
CA LYS A 198 8.67 -1.10 -11.60
C LYS A 198 8.85 0.37 -11.98
N GLN A 199 9.03 1.25 -10.99
CA GLN A 199 9.29 2.67 -11.26
C GLN A 199 10.66 2.87 -11.92
N LEU A 200 11.68 2.10 -11.52
CA LEU A 200 13.00 2.12 -12.14
C LEU A 200 12.98 1.58 -13.58
N SER A 201 12.29 0.47 -13.85
CA SER A 201 12.16 -0.05 -15.22
C SER A 201 11.38 0.92 -16.11
N LEU A 202 10.28 1.49 -15.61
CA LEU A 202 9.53 2.50 -16.33
C LEU A 202 10.39 3.74 -16.64
N ALA A 203 11.19 4.22 -15.68
CA ALA A 203 12.10 5.33 -15.90
C ALA A 203 13.15 5.03 -16.99
N ALA A 204 13.67 3.81 -17.05
CA ALA A 204 14.59 3.38 -18.11
C ALA A 204 13.91 3.28 -19.47
N ILE A 205 12.64 2.85 -19.53
CA ILE A 205 11.86 2.82 -20.78
C ILE A 205 11.59 4.23 -21.27
N MET A 206 11.15 5.14 -20.39
CA MET A 206 10.96 6.55 -20.73
C MET A 206 12.25 7.19 -21.21
N TYR A 207 13.38 6.90 -20.55
CA TYR A 207 14.69 7.30 -21.03
C TYR A 207 14.94 6.74 -22.44
N SER A 208 14.74 5.45 -22.69
CA SER A 208 15.01 4.91 -24.03
C SER A 208 14.17 5.58 -25.12
N THR A 209 12.89 5.88 -24.86
CA THR A 209 12.03 6.58 -25.82
C THR A 209 12.54 7.97 -26.18
N ASP A 210 13.14 8.69 -25.23
CA ASP A 210 13.73 10.02 -25.48
C ASP A 210 15.12 9.97 -26.15
N TYR A 211 15.76 8.80 -26.20
CA TYR A 211 17.13 8.59 -26.68
C TYR A 211 17.20 7.47 -27.72
N ASP A 212 16.38 7.57 -28.77
CA ASP A 212 16.38 6.69 -29.95
C ASP A 212 16.21 5.19 -29.62
N ASP A 213 15.35 4.88 -28.66
CA ASP A 213 15.08 3.53 -28.16
C ASP A 213 16.31 2.83 -27.55
N ILE A 214 17.33 3.56 -27.13
CA ILE A 214 18.56 3.01 -26.53
C ILE A 214 18.50 3.06 -25.00
N PHE A 215 18.72 1.92 -24.33
CA PHE A 215 18.87 1.90 -22.87
C PHE A 215 20.13 2.67 -22.43
N PRO A 216 20.16 3.28 -21.22
CA PRO A 216 21.30 4.08 -20.76
C PRO A 216 22.67 3.41 -20.96
N TYR A 217 23.55 3.99 -21.79
CA TYR A 217 24.89 3.42 -22.05
C TYR A 217 25.92 3.84 -20.99
N VAL A 218 25.64 3.46 -19.74
CA VAL A 218 26.43 3.81 -18.55
C VAL A 218 27.40 2.69 -18.16
N GLN A 219 28.32 2.99 -17.23
CA GLN A 219 29.33 2.05 -16.70
C GLN A 219 29.08 1.69 -15.24
N SER A 220 28.03 2.25 -14.64
CA SER A 220 27.62 1.94 -13.27
C SER A 220 26.10 2.10 -13.11
N THR A 221 25.52 1.42 -12.11
CA THR A 221 24.10 1.61 -11.77
C THR A 221 23.82 3.03 -11.30
N ASN A 222 24.73 3.66 -10.56
CA ASN A 222 24.57 5.06 -10.16
C ASN A 222 24.56 6.01 -11.36
N GLY A 223 25.36 5.73 -12.40
CA GLY A 223 25.30 6.46 -13.66
C GLY A 223 23.93 6.34 -14.32
N ALA A 224 23.30 5.16 -14.25
CA ALA A 224 21.93 4.96 -14.72
C ALA A 224 20.94 5.83 -13.93
N PHE A 225 21.03 5.79 -12.60
CA PHE A 225 20.15 6.60 -11.74
C PHE A 225 20.31 8.09 -12.00
N GLU A 226 21.54 8.58 -12.21
CA GLU A 226 21.81 9.99 -12.52
C GLU A 226 21.10 10.44 -13.80
N VAL A 227 21.22 9.69 -14.90
CA VAL A 227 20.59 10.07 -16.18
C VAL A 227 19.10 9.85 -16.21
N MET A 228 18.60 8.88 -15.44
CA MET A 228 17.17 8.58 -15.37
C MET A 228 16.43 9.45 -14.36
N GLN A 229 17.12 10.25 -13.53
CA GLN A 229 16.52 11.05 -12.47
C GLN A 229 15.37 11.96 -12.94
N PRO A 230 15.38 12.57 -14.15
CA PRO A 230 14.24 13.34 -14.64
C PRO A 230 12.93 12.53 -14.75
N TYR A 231 13.03 11.20 -14.92
CA TYR A 231 11.88 10.30 -15.12
C TYR A 231 11.34 9.71 -13.82
N PHE A 232 12.12 9.75 -12.72
CA PHE A 232 11.63 9.41 -11.39
C PHE A 232 11.78 10.59 -10.42
N LYS A 233 10.65 11.15 -10.00
CA LYS A 233 10.61 12.37 -9.16
C LYS A 233 11.10 12.16 -7.72
N ASN A 234 11.26 10.91 -7.29
CA ASN A 234 11.65 10.55 -5.92
C ASN A 234 12.91 9.70 -5.92
N ARG A 235 14.02 10.20 -5.37
CA ARG A 235 15.30 9.46 -5.30
C ARG A 235 15.26 8.25 -4.35
N GLU A 236 14.34 8.23 -3.39
CA GLU A 236 14.18 7.11 -2.45
C GLU A 236 13.85 5.79 -3.15
N ILE A 237 13.29 5.83 -4.36
CA ILE A 237 13.01 4.59 -5.12
C ILE A 237 14.29 3.86 -5.54
N THR A 238 15.44 4.52 -5.49
CA THR A 238 16.75 3.88 -5.75
C THR A 238 17.27 3.09 -4.57
N LYS A 239 16.65 3.22 -3.39
CA LYS A 239 16.95 2.39 -2.22
C LYS A 239 16.14 1.10 -2.25
N ALA A 240 16.85 -0.01 -2.13
CA ALA A 240 16.23 -1.29 -1.91
C ALA A 240 15.72 -1.37 -0.47
N THR A 241 14.52 -1.93 -0.29
CA THR A 241 13.90 -2.13 1.03
C THR A 241 14.37 -3.43 1.68
N ASN A 242 14.86 -4.39 0.89
CA ASN A 242 15.52 -5.58 1.44
C ASN A 242 16.82 -5.18 2.18
N PRO A 243 16.99 -5.57 3.46
CA PRO A 243 18.16 -5.17 4.24
C PRO A 243 19.50 -5.58 3.61
N GLY A 244 20.37 -4.60 3.40
CA GLY A 244 21.75 -4.84 2.91
C GLY A 244 21.86 -5.20 1.43
N THR A 245 20.80 -5.03 0.65
CA THR A 245 20.83 -5.13 -0.83
C THR A 245 20.82 -3.74 -1.46
N GLN A 246 21.00 -3.71 -2.77
CA GLN A 246 20.92 -2.53 -3.62
C GLN A 246 20.28 -2.95 -4.95
N TYR A 247 19.51 -2.06 -5.57
CA TYR A 247 19.13 -2.29 -6.96
C TYR A 247 20.35 -2.15 -7.86
N ARG A 248 20.44 -3.01 -8.88
CA ARG A 248 21.51 -3.01 -9.87
C ARG A 248 20.90 -3.01 -11.26
N LEU A 249 21.47 -2.19 -12.14
CA LEU A 249 21.24 -2.27 -13.57
C LEU A 249 21.95 -3.52 -14.12
N ASN A 250 21.30 -4.25 -15.00
CA ASN A 250 21.97 -5.25 -15.83
C ASN A 250 22.92 -4.56 -16.82
N MET A 251 24.22 -4.56 -16.56
CA MET A 251 25.20 -3.89 -17.44
C MET A 251 25.28 -4.50 -18.85
N ALA A 252 24.83 -5.75 -19.04
CA ALA A 252 24.72 -6.35 -20.37
C ALA A 252 23.67 -5.67 -21.25
N ILE A 253 22.70 -4.93 -20.68
CA ILE A 253 21.69 -4.17 -21.44
C ILE A 253 22.05 -2.69 -21.66
N ALA A 254 23.02 -2.15 -20.93
CA ALA A 254 23.41 -0.74 -21.05
C ALA A 254 23.86 -0.39 -22.48
N GLY A 255 23.22 0.57 -23.15
CA GLY A 255 23.51 0.94 -24.54
C GLY A 255 23.00 -0.04 -25.60
N VAL A 256 22.11 -0.96 -25.24
CA VAL A 256 21.42 -1.84 -26.20
C VAL A 256 20.16 -1.14 -26.69
N GLU A 257 19.86 -1.27 -27.98
CA GLU A 257 18.59 -0.82 -28.56
C GLU A 257 17.45 -1.71 -28.06
N SER A 258 16.43 -1.12 -27.45
CA SER A 258 15.33 -1.84 -26.79
C SER A 258 14.55 -2.74 -27.75
N THR A 259 14.42 -2.34 -29.02
CA THR A 259 13.80 -3.12 -30.10
C THR A 259 14.61 -4.35 -30.51
N SER A 260 15.91 -4.39 -30.20
CA SER A 260 16.80 -5.53 -30.49
C SER A 260 16.75 -6.63 -29.43
N VAL A 261 16.04 -6.40 -28.33
CA VAL A 261 15.85 -7.38 -27.25
C VAL A 261 14.78 -8.39 -27.65
N GLU A 262 15.19 -9.61 -28.03
CA GLU A 262 14.29 -10.64 -28.56
C GLU A 262 13.17 -11.05 -27.60
N ASN A 263 13.46 -11.17 -26.29
CA ASN A 263 12.47 -11.50 -25.27
C ASN A 263 12.54 -10.50 -24.10
N PRO A 264 11.89 -9.31 -24.23
CA PRO A 264 12.00 -8.26 -23.24
C PRO A 264 11.38 -8.66 -21.88
N SER A 265 10.40 -9.56 -21.88
CA SER A 265 9.77 -10.10 -20.66
C SER A 265 10.66 -11.08 -19.88
N ALA A 266 11.71 -11.62 -20.50
CA ALA A 266 12.66 -12.52 -19.85
C ALA A 266 14.04 -11.89 -19.61
N MET A 267 14.30 -10.70 -20.14
CA MET A 267 15.57 -9.99 -20.00
C MET A 267 15.56 -9.11 -18.74
N PRO A 268 16.37 -9.41 -17.71
CA PRO A 268 16.47 -8.56 -16.52
C PRO A 268 17.03 -7.19 -16.89
N LEU A 269 16.34 -6.14 -16.46
CA LEU A 269 16.75 -4.75 -16.59
C LEU A 269 17.32 -4.23 -15.26
N PHE A 270 16.55 -4.33 -14.18
CA PHE A 270 16.99 -4.06 -12.81
C PHE A 270 16.78 -5.27 -11.92
N PHE A 271 17.62 -5.45 -10.92
CA PHE A 271 17.50 -6.54 -9.95
C PHE A 271 18.06 -6.16 -8.59
N GLU A 272 17.59 -6.81 -7.53
CA GLU A 272 18.20 -6.71 -6.20
C GLU A 272 19.53 -7.49 -6.15
N SER A 273 20.57 -6.91 -5.55
CA SER A 273 21.90 -7.53 -5.47
C SER A 273 21.98 -8.76 -4.56
N ARG A 274 21.01 -8.93 -3.65
CA ARG A 274 20.88 -10.09 -2.75
C ARG A 274 19.45 -10.61 -2.76
N GLU A 275 19.30 -11.89 -2.46
CA GLU A 275 17.99 -12.52 -2.21
C GLU A 275 17.42 -12.08 -0.85
N TRP A 276 16.11 -12.22 -0.70
CA TRP A 276 15.38 -12.10 0.55
C TRP A 276 15.62 -13.32 1.44
N PRO A 277 15.30 -13.26 2.75
CA PRO A 277 15.44 -14.41 3.65
C PRO A 277 14.68 -15.68 3.20
N ASP A 278 13.63 -15.53 2.39
CA ASP A 278 12.89 -16.66 1.82
C ASP A 278 13.46 -17.17 0.49
N GLY A 279 14.64 -16.71 0.08
CA GLY A 279 15.33 -17.15 -1.13
C GLY A 279 14.81 -16.54 -2.44
N THR A 280 13.87 -15.59 -2.38
CA THR A 280 13.36 -14.89 -3.56
C THR A 280 14.18 -13.63 -3.87
N ARG A 281 14.10 -13.11 -5.10
CA ARG A 281 14.78 -11.87 -5.52
C ARG A 281 13.88 -10.99 -6.38
N GLY A 282 13.81 -9.70 -6.10
CA GLY A 282 13.09 -8.75 -6.94
C GLY A 282 13.83 -8.48 -8.24
N VAL A 283 13.13 -8.62 -9.38
CA VAL A 283 13.65 -8.38 -10.72
C VAL A 283 12.63 -7.58 -11.54
N ALA A 284 13.09 -6.52 -12.19
CA ALA A 284 12.34 -5.80 -13.23
C ALA A 284 12.91 -6.14 -14.61
N PHE A 285 12.04 -6.25 -15.61
CA PHE A 285 12.37 -6.70 -16.95
C PHE A 285 12.29 -5.57 -17.98
N CYS A 286 12.84 -5.79 -19.17
CA CYS A 286 12.92 -4.79 -20.23
C CYS A 286 11.57 -4.32 -20.78
N ASP A 287 10.49 -5.07 -20.58
CA ASP A 287 9.11 -4.68 -20.93
C ASP A 287 8.41 -3.84 -19.84
N GLY A 288 9.10 -3.57 -18.72
CA GLY A 288 8.62 -2.71 -17.64
C GLY A 288 7.95 -3.46 -16.49
N HIS A 289 7.62 -4.74 -16.61
CA HIS A 289 7.06 -5.48 -15.48
C HIS A 289 8.15 -5.82 -14.45
N ALA A 290 7.73 -6.19 -13.24
CA ALA A 290 8.62 -6.71 -12.21
C ALA A 290 7.93 -7.84 -11.45
N LYS A 291 8.71 -8.84 -11.03
CA LYS A 291 8.27 -9.93 -10.15
C LYS A 291 9.38 -10.33 -9.18
N PHE A 292 8.99 -11.03 -8.10
CA PHE A 292 9.94 -11.83 -7.35
C PHE A 292 10.18 -13.14 -8.09
N VAL A 293 11.45 -13.54 -8.20
CA VAL A 293 11.85 -14.83 -8.77
C VAL A 293 12.46 -15.70 -7.68
N SER A 294 12.22 -17.01 -7.76
CA SER A 294 12.88 -18.01 -6.93
C SER A 294 14.37 -18.11 -7.23
N ARG A 295 15.13 -18.79 -6.36
CA ARG A 295 16.56 -19.03 -6.56
C ARG A 295 16.86 -19.78 -7.87
N ASP A 296 16.03 -20.76 -8.22
CA ASP A 296 16.19 -21.56 -9.45
C ASP A 296 15.88 -20.74 -10.70
N GLU A 297 14.82 -19.93 -10.67
CA GLU A 297 14.53 -18.96 -11.74
C GLU A 297 15.67 -17.94 -11.87
N TRP A 298 16.21 -17.44 -10.76
CA TRP A 298 17.33 -16.50 -10.78
C TRP A 298 18.57 -17.12 -11.43
N ALA A 299 18.89 -18.37 -11.14
CA ALA A 299 20.04 -19.07 -11.74
C ALA A 299 19.94 -19.12 -13.28
N GLN A 300 18.72 -19.22 -13.82
CA GLN A 300 18.48 -19.15 -15.27
C GLN A 300 18.64 -17.73 -15.81
N LEU A 301 18.12 -16.74 -15.08
CA LEU A 301 18.17 -15.33 -15.47
C LEU A 301 19.57 -14.72 -15.38
N GLU A 302 20.40 -15.19 -14.45
CA GLU A 302 21.75 -14.66 -14.18
C GLU A 302 22.68 -14.75 -15.40
N ALA A 303 22.48 -15.74 -16.29
CA ALA A 303 23.22 -15.87 -17.53
C ALA A 303 23.11 -14.60 -18.40
N TRP A 304 21.94 -13.94 -18.41
CA TRP A 304 21.71 -12.71 -19.17
C TRP A 304 22.51 -11.52 -18.66
N LEU A 305 23.00 -11.54 -17.43
CA LEU A 305 23.81 -10.45 -16.87
C LEU A 305 25.21 -10.34 -17.51
N THR A 306 25.63 -11.39 -18.22
CA THR A 306 26.92 -11.45 -18.93
C THR A 306 26.76 -11.58 -20.44
N ALA A 307 25.53 -11.45 -20.95
CA ALA A 307 25.25 -11.56 -22.37
C ALA A 307 26.00 -10.49 -23.17
N LYS A 308 26.57 -10.89 -24.31
CA LYS A 308 27.24 -9.99 -25.25
C LYS A 308 26.23 -9.45 -26.25
N LEU A 309 25.40 -8.52 -25.81
CA LEU A 309 24.41 -7.86 -26.65
C LEU A 309 25.06 -6.75 -27.50
N PRO A 310 24.59 -6.53 -28.74
CA PRO A 310 25.11 -5.46 -29.59
C PRO A 310 24.82 -4.10 -28.94
N LYS A 311 25.87 -3.28 -28.81
CA LYS A 311 25.77 -1.94 -28.23
C LYS A 311 25.69 -0.90 -29.34
N VAL A 312 24.82 0.08 -29.18
CA VAL A 312 24.64 1.20 -30.10
C VAL A 312 25.09 2.49 -29.41
N GLY A 313 25.76 3.37 -30.16
CA GLY A 313 26.22 4.66 -29.67
C GLY A 313 27.53 4.60 -28.88
N ARG A 314 27.83 5.70 -28.18
CA ARG A 314 29.05 5.85 -27.37
C ARG A 314 28.73 5.68 -25.89
N PRO A 315 29.60 5.01 -25.12
CA PRO A 315 29.46 4.97 -23.68
C PRO A 315 29.45 6.38 -23.09
N LEU A 316 28.52 6.63 -22.16
CA LEU A 316 28.51 7.86 -21.35
C LEU A 316 29.78 7.95 -20.48
N PRO A 317 30.14 9.13 -19.94
CA PRO A 317 31.34 9.25 -19.12
C PRO A 317 31.30 8.33 -17.89
N ALA A 318 32.40 7.62 -17.63
CA ALA A 318 32.51 6.71 -16.47
C ALA A 318 32.38 7.42 -15.12
N THR A 319 32.58 8.74 -15.08
CA THR A 319 32.40 9.59 -13.88
C THR A 319 30.94 9.89 -13.56
N LEU A 320 30.01 9.53 -14.44
CA LEU A 320 28.59 9.78 -14.26
C LEU A 320 28.04 8.98 -13.08
N GLY A 321 27.30 9.66 -12.19
CA GLY A 321 26.79 9.07 -10.96
C GLY A 321 27.84 8.87 -9.85
N ALA A 322 29.09 9.34 -10.01
CA ALA A 322 30.11 9.27 -8.96
C ALA A 322 29.69 10.01 -7.67
N ASN A 323 28.87 11.05 -7.82
CA ASN A 323 28.31 11.83 -6.71
C ASN A 323 26.87 11.41 -6.33
N TRP A 324 26.34 10.33 -6.92
CA TRP A 324 25.00 9.86 -6.61
C TRP A 324 24.95 9.41 -5.15
N LYS A 325 24.14 10.10 -4.36
CA LYS A 325 23.77 9.69 -3.01
C LYS A 325 22.32 9.25 -3.08
N SER A 326 22.04 8.04 -2.62
CA SER A 326 20.68 7.67 -2.25
C SER A 326 20.29 8.60 -1.10
N GLY A 327 19.64 9.72 -1.43
CA GLY A 327 18.97 10.62 -0.47
C GLY A 327 18.08 9.77 0.40
#